data_AF-A0A099K6F4-F1
#
_entry.id   AF-A0A099K6F4-F1
#
_cell.length_a   1.000
_cell.length_b   1.000
_cell.length_c   1.000
_cell.angle_alpha   90.00
_cell.angle_beta   90.00
_cell.angle_gamma   90.00
#
_symmetry.space_group_name_H-M   'P 1'
#
loop_
_entity.id
_entity.type
_entity.pdbx_description
1 polymer ?
#
loop_
_entity_poly.entity_id
_entity_poly.type
_entity_poly.pdbx_seq_one_letter_code
_entity_poly.pdbx_strand_id
1 'polypeptide(L)' 'MGSIEKAIEAAYQAHISSLYKVLSKSLLSAKGDASEVAAAESRFKKGLEFAADVQSKARAVAGL' A
#
# COMPACT_ATOMS: atom_id res chain seq x y z
N MET A 1 1.08 13.82 18.55
CA MET A 1 1.78 13.26 17.37
C MET A 1 3.12 13.96 17.19
N GLY A 2 4.22 13.25 17.47
CA GLY A 2 5.59 13.75 17.27
C GLY A 2 5.93 13.92 15.78
N SER A 3 7.01 14.63 15.46
CA SER A 3 7.46 14.82 14.06
C SER A 3 7.75 13.50 13.35
N ILE A 4 8.33 12.53 14.06
CA ILE A 4 8.63 11.18 13.55
C ILE A 4 7.34 10.40 13.26
N GLU A 5 6.37 10.43 14.18
CA GLU A 5 5.08 9.76 13.99
C GLU A 5 4.32 10.29 12.76
N LYS A 6 4.32 11.63 12.58
CA LYS A 6 3.74 12.26 11.38
C LYS A 6 4.47 11.86 10.09
N ALA A 7 5.79 11.73 10.13
CA ALA A 7 6.57 11.31 8.97
C ALA A 7 6.28 9.84 8.59
N ILE A 8 6.17 8.95 9.58
CA ILE A 8 5.80 7.54 9.36
C ILE A 8 4.40 7.44 8.77
N GLU A 9 3.44 8.21 9.30
CA GLU A 9 2.07 8.23 8.78
C GLU A 9 2.03 8.76 7.35
N ALA A 10 2.70 9.89 7.07
CA ALA A 10 2.76 10.47 5.73
C ALA A 10 3.37 9.49 4.71
N ALA A 11 4.44 8.77 5.09
CA ALA A 11 5.07 7.76 4.24
C ALA A 11 4.11 6.59 3.96
N TYR A 12 3.40 6.11 4.97
CA TYR A 12 2.40 5.05 4.83
C TYR A 12 1.26 5.46 3.88
N GLN A 13 0.69 6.66 4.06
CA GLN A 13 -0.37 7.19 3.19
C GLN A 13 0.10 7.40 1.74
N ALA A 14 1.34 7.86 1.55
CA ALA A 14 1.94 8.00 0.22
C ALA A 14 2.09 6.64 -0.47
N HIS A 15 2.51 5.61 0.27
CA HIS A 15 2.63 4.25 -0.24
C HIS A 15 1.26 3.68 -0.66
N ILE A 16 0.25 3.76 0.22
CA ILE A 16 -1.12 3.33 -0.12
C ILE A 16 -1.64 4.04 -1.38
N SER A 17 -1.44 5.36 -1.47
CA SER A 17 -1.85 6.14 -2.65
C SER A 17 -1.18 5.66 -3.93
N SER A 18 0.10 5.27 -3.87
CA SER A 18 0.82 4.68 -5.00
C SER A 18 0.25 3.31 -5.38
N LEU A 19 -0.03 2.45 -4.41
CA LEU A 19 -0.64 1.13 -4.65
C LEU A 19 -2.00 1.25 -5.35
N TYR A 20 -2.85 2.20 -4.94
CA TYR A 20 -4.13 2.45 -5.62
C TYR A 20 -3.94 2.91 -7.07
N LYS A 21 -2.96 3.79 -7.34
CA LYS A 21 -2.64 4.21 -8.71
C LYS A 21 -2.17 3.05 -9.59
N VAL A 22 -1.44 2.09 -9.01
CA VAL A 22 -1.02 0.88 -9.73
C VAL A 22 -2.22 -0.02 -9.99
N LEU A 23 -3.04 -0.29 -8.96
CA LEU A 23 -4.25 -1.11 -9.09
C LEU A 23 -5.18 -0.56 -10.18
N SER A 24 -5.48 0.74 -10.17
CA SER A 24 -6.38 1.33 -11.17
C SER A 24 -5.87 1.15 -12.59
N LYS A 25 -4.56 1.33 -12.82
CA LYS A 25 -3.93 1.08 -14.13
C LYS A 25 -4.00 -0.40 -14.52
N SER A 26 -3.75 -1.31 -13.58
CA SER A 26 -3.84 -2.75 -13.83
C SER A 26 -5.27 -3.18 -14.19
N LEU A 27 -6.28 -2.66 -13.48
CA LEU A 27 -7.69 -2.93 -13.78
C LEU A 27 -8.09 -2.41 -15.16
N LEU A 28 -7.68 -1.20 -15.53
CA LEU A 28 -7.92 -0.65 -16.88
C LEU A 28 -7.22 -1.48 -17.96
N SER A 29 -6.03 -2.00 -17.67
CA SER A 29 -5.23 -2.81 -18.60
C SER A 29 -5.76 -4.23 -18.77
N ALA A 30 -6.46 -4.77 -17.76
CA ALA A 30 -7.05 -6.10 -17.80
C ALA A 30 -8.19 -6.23 -18.83
N LYS A 31 -8.78 -5.11 -19.31
CA LYS A 31 -9.81 -5.09 -20.37
C LYS A 31 -10.98 -6.06 -20.14
N GLY A 32 -11.36 -6.29 -18.87
CA GLY A 32 -12.46 -7.18 -18.50
C GLY A 32 -12.07 -8.65 -18.31
N ASP A 33 -10.79 -9.01 -18.43
CA ASP A 33 -10.31 -10.34 -18.05
C ASP A 33 -10.39 -10.51 -16.52
N ALA A 34 -11.31 -11.37 -16.09
CA ALA A 34 -11.56 -11.63 -14.67
C ALA A 34 -10.34 -12.21 -13.94
N SER A 35 -9.47 -12.97 -14.62
CA SER A 35 -8.26 -13.54 -14.03
C SER A 35 -7.22 -12.46 -13.77
N GLU A 36 -7.03 -11.54 -14.71
CA GLU A 36 -6.11 -10.41 -14.55
C GLU A 36 -6.60 -9.41 -13.51
N VAL A 37 -7.91 -9.15 -13.45
CA VAL A 37 -8.54 -8.35 -12.39
C VAL A 37 -8.27 -8.98 -11.02
N ALA A 38 -8.59 -10.27 -10.84
CA ALA A 38 -8.37 -10.97 -9.58
C ALA A 38 -6.88 -11.00 -9.18
N ALA A 39 -5.98 -11.16 -10.16
CA ALA A 39 -4.54 -11.13 -9.92
C ALA A 39 -4.05 -9.73 -9.50
N ALA A 40 -4.58 -8.66 -10.09
CA ALA A 40 -4.28 -7.28 -9.70
C ALA A 40 -4.74 -6.98 -8.27
N GLU A 41 -5.96 -7.39 -7.91
CA GLU A 41 -6.50 -7.25 -6.55
C GLU A 41 -5.69 -8.05 -5.52
N SER A 42 -5.31 -9.29 -5.86
CA SER A 42 -4.47 -10.12 -4.99
C SER A 42 -3.10 -9.46 -4.72
N ARG A 43 -2.47 -8.90 -5.75
CA ARG A 43 -1.20 -8.16 -5.62
C ARG A 43 -1.38 -6.90 -4.76
N PHE A 44 -2.47 -6.16 -4.97
CA PHE A 44 -2.79 -4.97 -4.17
C PHE A 44 -2.96 -5.31 -2.69
N LYS A 45 -3.72 -6.37 -2.36
CA LYS A 45 -3.92 -6.82 -0.98
C LYS A 45 -2.59 -7.16 -0.30
N LYS A 46 -1.72 -7.94 -0.97
CA LYS A 46 -0.36 -8.24 -0.46
C LYS A 46 0.47 -6.98 -0.24
N GLY A 47 0.34 -5.99 -1.14
CA GLY A 47 0.99 -4.69 -1.00
C GLY A 47 0.52 -3.91 0.23
N LEU A 48 -0.78 -3.93 0.53
CA LEU A 48 -1.33 -3.29 1.74
C LEU A 48 -0.82 -3.97 3.03
N GLU A 49 -0.82 -5.30 3.05
CA GLU A 49 -0.29 -6.07 4.19
C GLU A 49 1.19 -5.75 4.44
N PHE A 50 1.99 -5.68 3.37
CA PHE A 50 3.40 -5.30 3.47
C PHE A 50 3.59 -3.85 3.91
N ALA A 51 2.78 -2.91 3.41
CA ALA A 51 2.85 -1.51 3.83
C ALA A 51 2.54 -1.35 5.33
N ALA A 52 1.55 -2.09 5.85
CA ALA A 52 1.21 -2.10 7.27
C ALA A 52 2.34 -2.68 8.13
N ASP A 53 2.95 -3.78 7.70
CA ASP A 53 4.13 -4.37 8.37
C ASP A 53 5.31 -3.39 8.42
N VAL A 54 5.61 -2.70 7.31
CA VAL A 54 6.66 -1.66 7.27
C VAL A 54 6.34 -0.50 8.22
N GLN A 55 5.08 -0.05 8.25
CA GLN A 55 4.66 1.01 9.18
C GLN A 55 4.84 0.57 10.64
N SER A 56 4.44 -0.65 10.98
CA SER A 56 4.59 -1.22 12.32
C SER A 56 6.06 -1.31 12.73
N LYS A 57 6.93 -1.79 11.85
CA LYS A 57 8.38 -1.84 12.08
C LYS A 57 8.98 -0.46 12.27
N ALA A 58 8.57 0.52 11.47
CA ALA A 58 9.03 1.90 11.60
C ALA A 58 8.63 2.52 12.96
N ARG A 59 7.39 2.27 13.41
CA ARG A 59 6.92 2.70 14.74
C ARG A 59 7.73 2.04 15.86
N ALA A 60 7.94 0.72 15.79
CA ALA A 60 8.71 -0.02 16.77
C ALA A 60 10.17 0.48 16.89
N VAL A 61 10.85 0.72 15.76
CA VAL A 61 12.21 1.28 15.75
C VAL A 61 12.26 2.71 16.31
N ALA A 62 11.19 3.49 16.10
CA ALA A 62 11.06 4.83 16.66
C ALA A 62 10.63 4.86 18.14
N GLY A 63 10.34 3.71 18.76
CA GLY A 63 9.83 3.62 20.13
C GLY A 63 8.41 4.16 20.30
N LEU A 64 7.58 4.05 19.25
CA LEU A 64 6.18 4.51 19.20
C LEU A 64 5.17 3.36 19.33
#